data_AF-A0A0G1DZ78-F1
#
_entry.id   AF-A0A0G1DZ78-F1
#
_cell.length_a   1.000
_cell.length_b   1.000
_cell.length_c   1.000
_cell.angle_alpha   90.00
_cell.angle_beta   90.00
_cell.angle_gamma   90.00
#
_symmetry.space_group_name_H-M   'P 1'
#
loop_
_entity.id
_entity.type
_entity.pdbx_description
1 polymer ?
#
loop_
_entity_poly.entity_id
_entity_poly.type
_entity_poly.pdbx_seq_one_letter_code
_entity_poly.pdbx_strand_id
1 'polypeptide(L)'
;MLKKDDLGIGQTFVELYDYFDYVSPMIYPSHYLPGNFGFENPAEHPYEVILGTIEKGKIQLWEKSAAEIGTTTPAMVSPIFEKRLKKLRPWLQDFNIGAIYDGKMIRQEKQAVYDAGLTSGWLLWNPRNVYTETALDK
;
A
#
# COMPACT_ATOMS: atom_id res chain seq x y z
N MET A 1 -1.83 -7.30 11.43
CA MET A 1 -0.70 -7.83 10.62
C MET A 1 -1.24 -8.17 9.23
N LEU A 2 -0.53 -7.90 8.13
CA LEU A 2 -0.94 -8.43 6.80
C LEU A 2 -0.90 -9.95 6.89
N LYS A 3 -2.05 -10.60 6.70
CA LYS A 3 -2.11 -12.06 6.74
C LYS A 3 -1.54 -12.65 5.45
N LYS A 4 -1.05 -13.89 5.55
CA LYS A 4 -0.55 -14.66 4.40
C LYS A 4 -1.68 -15.35 3.62
N ASP A 5 -2.84 -15.52 4.24
CA ASP A 5 -4.05 -16.02 3.57
C ASP A 5 -4.79 -14.88 2.85
N ASP A 6 -5.76 -15.25 2.03
CA ASP A 6 -6.59 -14.31 1.26
C ASP A 6 -7.71 -13.68 2.10
N LEU A 7 -7.73 -13.89 3.42
CA LEU A 7 -8.79 -13.46 4.33
C LEU A 7 -10.22 -13.89 3.90
N GLY A 8 -10.35 -14.90 3.04
CA GLY A 8 -11.63 -15.35 2.49
C GLY A 8 -12.25 -14.40 1.45
N ILE A 9 -11.49 -13.44 0.92
CA ILE A 9 -11.97 -12.51 -0.13
C ILE A 9 -11.63 -12.95 -1.55
N GLY A 10 -10.97 -14.10 -1.72
CA GLY A 10 -10.64 -14.66 -3.03
C GLY A 10 -9.57 -13.87 -3.78
N GLN A 11 -8.71 -13.15 -3.07
CA GLN A 11 -7.64 -12.33 -3.65
C GLN A 11 -6.30 -12.58 -2.94
N THR A 12 -5.31 -13.02 -3.71
CA THR A 12 -3.92 -13.14 -3.25
C THR A 12 -3.08 -12.03 -3.88
N PHE A 13 -2.65 -11.05 -3.07
CA PHE A 13 -1.90 -9.87 -3.54
C PHE A 13 -0.73 -10.23 -4.47
N VAL A 14 0.07 -11.23 -4.09
CA VAL A 14 1.28 -11.60 -4.85
C VAL A 14 0.98 -12.32 -6.16
N GLU A 15 -0.15 -13.02 -6.28
CA GLU A 15 -0.52 -13.76 -7.50
C GLU A 15 -0.99 -12.81 -8.61
N LEU A 16 -1.60 -11.68 -8.25
CA LEU A 16 -2.06 -10.67 -9.21
C LEU A 16 -0.92 -10.16 -10.13
N TYR A 17 0.32 -10.13 -9.65
CA TYR A 17 1.44 -9.56 -10.42
C TYR A 17 1.80 -10.32 -11.70
N ASP A 18 1.33 -11.56 -11.84
CA ASP A 18 1.57 -12.39 -13.02
C ASP A 18 0.59 -12.08 -14.16
N TYR A 19 -0.55 -11.44 -13.84
CA TYR A 19 -1.65 -11.23 -14.78
C TYR A 19 -1.94 -9.76 -15.08
N PHE A 20 -1.48 -8.83 -14.24
CA PHE A 20 -1.81 -7.41 -14.36
C PHE A 20 -0.57 -6.53 -14.55
N ASP A 21 -0.75 -5.45 -15.31
CA ASP A 21 0.28 -4.41 -15.50
C ASP A 21 0.45 -3.53 -14.27
N TYR A 22 -0.63 -3.29 -13.55
CA TYR A 22 -0.64 -2.57 -12.28
C TYR A 22 -1.49 -3.30 -11.26
N VAL A 23 -1.05 -3.26 -10.00
CA VAL A 23 -1.78 -3.78 -8.85
C VAL A 23 -2.02 -2.63 -7.89
N SER A 24 -3.30 -2.38 -7.60
CA SER A 24 -3.75 -1.23 -6.82
C SER A 24 -4.48 -1.66 -5.56
N PRO A 25 -3.75 -2.08 -4.49
CA PRO A 25 -4.39 -2.42 -3.24
C PRO A 25 -5.03 -1.17 -2.62
N MET A 26 -6.17 -1.38 -1.95
CA MET A 26 -6.89 -0.35 -1.21
C MET A 26 -6.28 -0.20 0.18
N ILE A 27 -5.36 0.75 0.36
CA ILE A 27 -4.69 0.97 1.63
C ILE A 27 -5.39 2.13 2.34
N TYR A 28 -6.57 1.85 2.91
CA TYR A 28 -7.35 2.84 3.66
C TYR A 28 -7.11 2.63 5.15
N PRO A 29 -6.41 3.54 5.86
CA PRO A 29 -6.08 3.34 7.28
C PRO A 29 -7.31 3.07 8.15
N SER A 30 -8.46 3.63 7.77
CA SER A 30 -9.76 3.40 8.41
C SER A 30 -10.27 1.95 8.39
N HIS A 31 -9.76 1.11 7.50
CA HIS A 31 -10.20 -0.29 7.34
C HIS A 31 -9.29 -1.27 8.08
N TYR A 32 -8.28 -0.78 8.79
CA TYR A 32 -7.41 -1.60 9.62
C TYR A 32 -8.02 -1.75 11.01
N LEU A 33 -8.06 -3.00 11.49
CA LEU A 33 -8.54 -3.30 12.84
C LEU A 33 -7.70 -2.61 13.94
N PRO A 34 -8.31 -2.26 15.09
CA PRO A 34 -7.59 -1.79 16.27
C PRO A 34 -6.39 -2.67 16.63
N GLY A 35 -5.28 -2.04 17.03
CA GLY A 35 -4.01 -2.69 17.32
C GLY A 35 -3.12 -2.97 16.10
N ASN A 36 -3.61 -2.77 14.87
CA ASN A 36 -2.75 -2.84 13.69
C ASN A 36 -1.66 -1.76 13.77
N PHE A 37 -0.43 -2.17 13.45
CA PHE A 37 0.77 -1.32 13.56
C PHE A 37 1.01 -0.72 14.96
N GLY A 38 0.37 -1.27 16.00
CA GLY A 38 0.50 -0.80 17.38
C GLY A 38 -0.42 0.38 17.74
N PHE A 39 -1.34 0.77 16.84
CA PHE A 39 -2.26 1.88 17.09
C PHE A 39 -3.63 1.38 17.52
N GLU A 40 -4.20 2.00 18.54
CA GLU A 40 -5.58 1.74 18.95
C GLU A 40 -6.57 2.12 17.83
N ASN A 41 -6.35 3.28 17.21
CA ASN A 41 -7.09 3.73 16.03
C ASN A 41 -6.14 3.96 14.84
N PRO A 42 -5.92 2.97 13.96
CA PRO A 42 -5.06 3.13 12.79
C PRO A 42 -5.46 4.30 11.86
N ALA A 43 -6.72 4.71 11.86
CA ALA A 43 -7.21 5.81 11.03
C ALA A 43 -6.55 7.16 11.37
N GLU A 44 -6.06 7.34 12.61
CA GLU A 44 -5.38 8.55 13.09
C GLU A 44 -3.88 8.57 12.76
N HIS A 45 -3.34 7.46 12.24
CA HIS A 45 -1.92 7.29 11.93
C HIS A 45 -1.71 6.92 10.45
N PRO A 46 -2.19 7.75 9.50
CA PRO A 46 -2.19 7.42 8.08
C PRO A 46 -0.79 7.15 7.53
N TYR A 47 0.21 7.97 7.91
CA TYR A 47 1.59 7.79 7.44
C TYR A 47 2.12 6.38 7.76
N GLU A 48 2.04 6.00 9.04
CA GLU A 48 2.61 4.76 9.54
C GLU A 48 1.87 3.53 8.99
N VAL A 49 0.55 3.63 8.82
CA VAL A 49 -0.26 2.54 8.26
C VAL A 49 0.04 2.35 6.77
N ILE A 50 0.13 3.42 5.99
CA ILE A 50 0.49 3.35 4.57
C ILE A 50 1.91 2.77 4.42
N LEU A 51 2.90 3.39 5.06
CA LEU A 51 4.31 2.98 4.96
C LEU A 51 4.49 1.53 5.40
N GLY A 52 3.98 1.19 6.58
CA GLY A 52 4.06 -0.15 7.13
C GLY A 52 3.35 -1.21 6.27
N THR A 53 2.26 -0.85 5.59
CA THR A 53 1.59 -1.75 4.65
C THR A 53 2.43 -1.99 3.41
N ILE A 54 2.96 -0.92 2.80
CA ILE A 54 3.78 -1.03 1.59
C ILE A 54 5.05 -1.84 1.88
N GLU A 55 5.74 -1.58 2.99
CA GLU A 55 6.95 -2.34 3.36
C GLU A 55 6.66 -3.83 3.57
N LYS A 56 5.53 -4.18 4.19
CA LYS A 56 5.13 -5.59 4.31
C LYS A 56 4.78 -6.20 2.94
N GLY A 57 4.16 -5.44 2.05
CA GLY A 57 3.91 -5.86 0.67
C GLY A 57 5.21 -6.11 -0.10
N LYS A 58 6.21 -5.24 0.06
CA LYS A 58 7.55 -5.39 -0.54
C LYS A 58 8.23 -6.69 -0.10
N ILE A 59 8.13 -7.05 1.18
CA ILE A 59 8.66 -8.33 1.68
C ILE A 59 8.01 -9.51 0.93
N GLN A 60 6.69 -9.52 0.77
CA GLN A 60 5.99 -10.60 0.05
C GLN A 60 6.37 -10.65 -1.44
N LEU A 61 6.57 -9.49 -2.08
CA LEU A 61 7.04 -9.43 -3.48
C LEU A 61 8.48 -9.92 -3.61
N TRP A 62 9.34 -9.64 -2.64
CA TRP A 62 10.69 -10.18 -2.59
C TRP A 62 10.67 -11.70 -2.46
N GLU A 63 9.88 -12.24 -1.53
CA GLU A 63 9.70 -13.68 -1.34
C GLU A 63 9.19 -14.37 -2.61
N LYS A 64 8.18 -13.80 -3.29
CA LYS A 64 7.71 -14.31 -4.58
C LYS A 64 8.81 -14.29 -5.64
N SER A 65 9.55 -13.19 -5.73
CA SER A 65 10.64 -13.04 -6.72
C SER A 65 11.75 -14.06 -6.47
N ALA A 66 12.14 -14.28 -5.22
CA ALA A 66 13.14 -15.28 -4.84
C ALA A 66 12.67 -16.72 -5.13
N ALA A 67 11.40 -17.02 -4.84
CA ALA A 67 10.81 -18.32 -5.09
C ALA A 67 10.72 -18.66 -6.58
N GLU A 68 10.39 -17.68 -7.43
CA GLU A 68 10.27 -17.84 -8.88
C GLU A 68 11.60 -18.30 -9.54
N ILE A 69 12.74 -17.81 -9.05
CA ILE A 69 14.07 -18.17 -9.57
C ILE A 69 14.84 -19.16 -8.70
N GLY A 70 14.27 -19.61 -7.58
CA GLY A 70 14.89 -20.59 -6.69
C GLY A 70 16.16 -20.11 -5.97
N THR A 71 16.30 -18.81 -5.70
CA THR A 71 17.48 -18.28 -4.98
C THR A 71 17.13 -17.07 -4.12
N THR A 72 17.85 -16.90 -3.01
CA THR A 72 17.79 -15.74 -2.12
C THR A 72 18.95 -14.76 -2.32
N THR A 73 19.85 -15.02 -3.28
CA THR A 73 20.99 -14.12 -3.58
C THR A 73 20.48 -12.75 -4.05
N PRO A 74 20.74 -11.66 -3.31
CA PRO A 74 20.10 -10.37 -3.58
C PRO A 74 20.35 -9.84 -5.01
N ALA A 75 21.57 -9.96 -5.52
CA ALA A 75 21.91 -9.52 -6.88
C ALA A 75 21.08 -10.21 -7.98
N MET A 76 20.58 -11.42 -7.73
CA MET A 76 19.72 -12.16 -8.66
C MET A 76 18.24 -11.83 -8.48
N VAL A 77 17.79 -11.60 -7.24
CA VAL A 77 16.39 -11.32 -6.90
C VAL A 77 16.00 -9.88 -7.23
N SER A 78 16.90 -8.92 -6.95
CA SER A 78 16.62 -7.48 -7.09
C SER A 78 16.04 -7.08 -8.45
N PRO A 79 16.58 -7.48 -9.61
CA PRO A 79 16.01 -7.07 -10.90
C PRO A 79 14.54 -7.48 -11.10
N ILE A 80 14.14 -8.65 -10.60
CA ILE A 80 12.77 -9.17 -10.70
C ILE A 80 11.87 -8.44 -9.71
N PHE A 81 12.35 -8.30 -8.47
CA PHE A 81 11.65 -7.54 -7.43
C PHE A 81 11.38 -6.09 -7.87
N GLU A 82 12.39 -5.38 -8.37
CA GLU A 82 12.26 -4.00 -8.84
C GLU A 82 11.27 -3.88 -10.02
N LYS A 83 11.27 -4.85 -10.93
CA LYS A 83 10.28 -4.91 -12.02
C LYS A 83 8.86 -5.08 -11.47
N ARG A 84 8.67 -5.93 -10.46
CA ARG A 84 7.36 -6.09 -9.79
C ARG A 84 6.98 -4.84 -9.02
N LEU A 85 7.89 -4.23 -8.27
CA LEU A 85 7.62 -3.03 -7.48
C LEU A 85 7.11 -1.86 -8.33
N LYS A 86 7.58 -1.74 -9.58
CA LYS A 86 7.07 -0.78 -10.60
C LYS A 86 5.63 -1.03 -11.08
N LYS A 87 4.96 -2.05 -10.58
CA LYS A 87 3.52 -2.29 -10.82
C LYS A 87 2.65 -1.86 -9.64
N LEU A 88 3.22 -1.57 -8.47
CA LEU A 88 2.45 -1.25 -7.27
C LEU A 88 2.00 0.21 -7.27
N ARG A 89 0.68 0.45 -7.32
CA ARG A 89 0.06 1.78 -7.28
C ARG A 89 -1.12 1.78 -6.30
N PRO A 90 -0.91 2.07 -5.01
CA PRO A 90 -1.96 1.94 -3.99
C PRO A 90 -3.06 3.01 -4.16
N TRP A 91 -4.27 2.65 -3.73
CA TRP A 91 -5.34 3.62 -3.47
C TRP A 91 -5.20 4.19 -2.05
N LEU A 92 -5.33 5.52 -1.95
CA LEU A 92 -5.24 6.35 -0.76
C LEU A 92 -6.62 6.91 -0.38
N GLN A 93 -6.81 7.22 0.91
CA GLN A 93 -8.08 7.63 1.49
C GLN A 93 -8.22 9.16 1.54
N ASP A 94 -9.32 9.68 1.01
CA ASP A 94 -9.73 11.09 1.13
C ASP A 94 -11.18 11.17 1.64
N PHE A 95 -11.54 10.39 2.68
CA PHE A 95 -12.87 10.40 3.25
C PHE A 95 -12.85 10.14 4.77
N ASN A 96 -13.94 10.53 5.44
CA ASN A 96 -14.05 10.49 6.89
C ASN A 96 -14.66 9.18 7.38
N ILE A 97 -13.82 8.16 7.57
CA ILE A 97 -14.15 6.93 8.31
C ILE A 97 -13.01 6.68 9.30
N GLY A 98 -13.32 6.36 10.55
CA GLY A 98 -12.34 6.13 11.62
C GLY A 98 -11.64 7.39 12.15
N ALA A 99 -11.47 8.43 11.32
CA ALA A 99 -11.00 9.76 11.71
C ALA A 99 -11.53 10.83 10.73
N ILE A 100 -11.36 12.11 11.07
CA ILE A 100 -11.62 13.24 10.16
C ILE A 100 -10.36 13.50 9.35
N TYR A 101 -10.43 13.27 8.04
CA TYR A 101 -9.31 13.43 7.12
C TYR A 101 -9.24 14.87 6.62
N ASP A 102 -8.11 15.51 6.88
CA ASP A 102 -7.77 16.82 6.35
C ASP A 102 -6.62 16.74 5.34
N GLY A 103 -6.26 17.88 4.76
CA GLY A 103 -5.18 17.95 3.79
C GLY A 103 -3.79 17.57 4.35
N LYS A 104 -3.59 17.57 5.67
CA LYS A 104 -2.34 17.14 6.29
C LYS A 104 -2.29 15.62 6.35
N MET A 105 -3.37 14.97 6.78
CA MET A 105 -3.48 13.51 6.84
C MET A 105 -3.33 12.87 5.45
N ILE A 106 -3.96 13.45 4.42
CA ILE A 106 -3.84 12.94 3.05
C ILE A 106 -2.42 13.13 2.50
N ARG A 107 -1.76 14.26 2.82
CA ARG A 107 -0.34 14.45 2.48
C ARG A 107 0.57 13.45 3.19
N GLN A 108 0.26 13.07 4.42
CA GLN A 108 0.97 12.03 5.14
C GLN A 108 0.89 10.67 4.42
N GLU A 109 -0.27 10.32 3.87
CA GLU A 109 -0.40 9.12 3.04
C GLU A 109 0.48 9.17 1.77
N LYS A 110 0.44 10.31 1.04
CA LYS A 110 1.29 10.52 -0.14
C LYS A 110 2.77 10.43 0.21
N GLN A 111 3.17 11.05 1.33
CA GLN A 111 4.54 11.04 1.79
C GLN A 111 5.02 9.62 2.10
N ALA A 112 4.19 8.81 2.77
CA ALA A 112 4.50 7.42 3.05
C ALA A 112 4.71 6.58 1.77
N VAL A 113 3.96 6.84 0.69
CA VAL A 113 4.18 6.20 -0.62
C VAL A 113 5.55 6.53 -1.19
N TYR A 114 5.96 7.81 -1.12
CA TYR A 114 7.27 8.24 -1.60
C TYR A 114 8.41 7.71 -0.74
N ASP A 115 8.27 7.73 0.58
CA ASP A 115 9.29 7.23 1.52
C ASP A 115 9.43 5.71 1.46
N ALA A 116 8.39 4.98 1.04
CA ALA A 116 8.47 3.56 0.72
C ALA A 116 9.24 3.26 -0.59
N GLY A 117 9.62 4.29 -1.36
CA GLY A 117 10.34 4.18 -2.62
C GLY A 117 9.47 3.81 -3.82
N LEU A 118 8.15 3.96 -3.74
CA LEU A 118 7.27 3.66 -4.87
C LEU A 118 7.34 4.76 -5.93
N THR A 119 7.61 4.35 -7.17
CA THR A 119 7.76 5.26 -8.32
C THR A 119 6.56 5.25 -9.27
N SER A 120 5.62 4.32 -9.08
CA SER A 120 4.48 4.14 -9.98
C SER A 120 3.29 5.05 -9.67
N GLY A 121 3.44 5.90 -8.65
CA GLY A 121 2.42 6.80 -8.14
C GLY A 121 1.42 6.12 -7.21
N TRP A 122 0.31 6.81 -7.00
CA TRP A 122 -0.81 6.43 -6.14
C TRP A 122 -2.11 6.92 -6.78
N LEU A 123 -3.24 6.43 -6.28
CA LEU A 123 -4.59 6.86 -6.68
C LEU A 123 -5.32 7.40 -5.45
N LEU A 124 -6.14 8.43 -5.59
CA LEU A 124 -6.91 9.02 -4.49
C LEU A 124 -8.38 8.66 -4.60
N TRP A 125 -8.97 8.16 -3.51
CA TRP A 125 -10.37 7.78 -3.50
C TRP A 125 -11.18 8.59 -2.50
N ASN A 126 -12.30 9.14 -2.98
CA ASN A 126 -13.40 9.64 -2.17
C ASN A 126 -14.72 9.19 -2.82
N PRO A 127 -15.59 8.44 -2.11
CA PRO A 127 -16.84 7.92 -2.69
C PRO A 127 -17.84 9.02 -3.10
N ARG A 128 -17.71 10.24 -2.57
CA ARG A 128 -18.51 11.41 -2.94
C ARG A 128 -17.96 12.14 -4.16
N ASN A 129 -16.78 11.77 -4.67
CA ASN A 129 -16.06 12.49 -5.73
C ASN A 129 -15.78 13.97 -5.39
N VAL A 130 -15.64 14.29 -4.10
CA VAL A 130 -15.26 15.63 -3.62
C VAL A 130 -13.91 15.52 -2.94
N TYR A 131 -12.85 16.02 -3.59
CA TYR A 131 -11.49 15.85 -3.10
C TYR A 131 -11.04 17.01 -2.23
N THR A 132 -10.26 16.72 -1.19
CA THR A 132 -9.70 17.72 -0.29
C THR A 132 -8.66 18.55 -1.04
N GLU A 133 -9.04 19.74 -1.51
CA GLU A 133 -8.18 20.60 -2.33
C GLU A 133 -6.85 20.92 -1.65
N THR A 134 -6.88 21.08 -0.33
CA THR A 134 -5.68 21.37 0.44
C THR A 134 -4.70 20.21 0.44
N ALA A 135 -5.01 19.01 -0.08
CA ALA A 135 -4.08 17.89 -0.21
C ALA A 135 -3.40 17.78 -1.60
N LEU A 136 -3.94 18.47 -2.61
CA LEU A 136 -3.51 18.35 -4.00
C LEU A 136 -2.34 19.29 -4.30
N ASP A 137 -1.39 18.79 -5.09
CA ASP A 137 -0.27 19.59 -5.58
C ASP A 137 -0.77 20.37 -6.80
N LYS A 138 -0.83 21.70 -6.70
CA LYS A 138 -1.32 22.61 -7.75
C LYS A 138 -0.15 23.28 -8.45
#